data_AF-A0A1X9LKP9-F1
#
_entry.id   AF-A0A1X9LKP9-F1
#
_cell.length_a   1.000
_cell.length_b   1.000
_cell.length_c   1.000
_cell.angle_alpha   90.00
_cell.angle_beta   90.00
_cell.angle_gamma   90.00
#
_symmetry.space_group_name_H-M   'P 1'
#
loop_
_entity.id
_entity.type
_entity.pdbx_description
1 polymer ?
#
loop_
_entity_poly.entity_id
_entity_poly.type
_entity_poly.pdbx_seq_one_letter_code
_entity_poly.pdbx_strand_id
1 'polypeptide(L)'
;MLDATLSTVFQPVVDLSTGEPVAYEALSRMQSGDFLIPPHRFFEDARTGGDLLELDADCWATSLATAREQGFRRAHSLLINIEPASFEAGLMLRIPPEQPVVIELTERALLARPGELLAMADAARAAGHAIAVDDLGAHAASLALLPLLDPDIVKLDMRLVQDRPSADLARIMGALDAHLAGRDVVVIAEGIETDEHLVTARALGATHGQGWLYSAAMRDVPHAGRLSGVPLRSSHVTSAPLARTPYEVVSARVETKPSHRDLLVQMSVFLEARARTSGDSAVVLATFQESTNISPATFERYTELAAECGLVVAYAKGVSPALLATGARVHEIGEGDPLLEEWDIVVLTADFAAALVARESDPSHHEKGDYRFALTHERALVVEAARSLLADRA
;
A
#
# COMPACT_ATOMS: atom_id res chain seq x y z
N MET A 1 31.92 2.38 8.43
CA MET A 1 31.98 0.95 8.83
C MET A 1 32.99 0.23 7.94
N LEU A 2 34.29 0.27 8.23
CA LEU A 2 35.31 -0.18 7.25
C LEU A 2 35.53 -1.72 7.17
N ASP A 3 34.86 -2.55 7.99
CA ASP A 3 35.04 -4.02 7.99
C ASP A 3 33.71 -4.81 8.06
N ALA A 4 32.57 -4.21 7.69
CA ALA A 4 31.28 -4.92 7.69
C ALA A 4 31.08 -5.68 6.37
N THR A 5 30.69 -6.96 6.45
CA THR A 5 30.34 -7.79 5.29
C THR A 5 28.84 -8.01 5.24
N LEU A 6 28.23 -7.71 4.10
CA LEU A 6 26.84 -7.99 3.80
C LEU A 6 26.70 -9.41 3.22
N SER A 7 25.66 -10.13 3.64
CA SER A 7 25.31 -11.44 3.08
C SER A 7 23.80 -11.67 3.15
N THR A 8 23.30 -12.63 2.39
CA THR A 8 21.88 -13.02 2.38
C THR A 8 21.69 -14.39 3.03
N VAL A 9 20.62 -14.52 3.81
CA VAL A 9 20.06 -15.81 4.25
C VAL A 9 18.61 -15.92 3.78
N PHE A 10 18.10 -17.13 3.67
CA PHE A 10 16.79 -17.41 3.10
C PHE A 10 15.87 -18.08 4.11
N GLN A 11 14.66 -17.56 4.29
CA GLN A 11 13.63 -18.20 5.11
C GLN A 11 12.55 -18.82 4.23
N PRO A 12 12.22 -20.12 4.39
CA PRO A 12 11.27 -20.78 3.52
C PRO A 12 9.85 -20.28 3.74
N VAL A 13 9.20 -19.95 2.63
CA VAL A 13 7.74 -19.85 2.52
C VAL A 13 7.23 -21.23 2.14
N VAL A 14 6.41 -21.84 2.99
CA VAL A 14 5.86 -23.18 2.78
C VAL A 14 4.40 -23.14 2.37
N ASP A 15 3.96 -24.12 1.60
CA ASP A 15 2.54 -24.44 1.43
C ASP A 15 2.02 -25.09 2.72
N LEU A 16 1.01 -24.49 3.37
CA LEU A 16 0.54 -24.98 4.67
C LEU A 16 -0.22 -26.31 4.60
N SER A 17 -0.63 -26.77 3.41
CA SER A 17 -1.28 -28.06 3.23
C SER A 17 -0.27 -29.21 3.15
N THR A 18 0.92 -28.96 2.59
CA THR A 18 1.96 -29.98 2.38
C THR A 18 3.13 -29.86 3.35
N GLY A 19 3.41 -28.65 3.87
CA GLY A 19 4.61 -28.32 4.63
C GLY A 19 5.86 -28.13 3.77
N GLU A 20 5.75 -28.21 2.45
CA GLU A 20 6.88 -28.12 1.53
C GLU A 20 7.21 -26.66 1.17
N PRO A 21 8.50 -26.27 1.11
CA PRO A 21 8.91 -24.96 0.64
C PRO A 21 8.53 -24.71 -0.83
N VAL A 22 7.87 -23.58 -1.10
CA VAL A 22 7.50 -23.15 -2.46
C VAL A 22 8.34 -21.96 -2.94
N ALA A 23 8.81 -21.14 -2.00
CA ALA A 23 9.61 -19.95 -2.23
C ALA A 23 10.48 -19.65 -0.99
N TYR A 24 11.34 -18.66 -1.08
CA TYR A 24 12.09 -18.14 0.06
C TYR A 24 12.09 -16.63 0.08
N GLU A 25 12.01 -16.08 1.28
CA GLU A 25 12.29 -14.67 1.54
C GLU A 25 13.78 -14.47 1.76
N ALA A 26 14.35 -13.49 1.04
CA ALA A 26 15.73 -13.08 1.19
C ALA A 26 15.87 -12.07 2.32
N LEU A 27 16.68 -12.42 3.32
CA LEU A 27 16.93 -11.60 4.50
C LEU A 27 18.40 -11.17 4.55
N SER A 28 18.63 -9.86 4.55
CA SER A 28 19.96 -9.28 4.67
C SER A 28 20.56 -9.51 6.06
N ARG A 29 21.85 -9.84 6.10
CA ARG A 29 22.66 -10.02 7.31
C ARG A 29 23.95 -9.25 7.15
N MET A 30 24.26 -8.40 8.13
CA MET A 30 25.51 -7.67 8.18
C MET A 30 26.35 -8.17 9.35
N GLN A 31 27.62 -8.47 9.10
CA GLN A 31 28.55 -8.97 10.10
C GLN A 31 29.80 -8.10 10.14
N SER A 32 30.26 -7.76 11.35
CA SER A 32 31.52 -7.03 11.57
C SER A 32 32.39 -7.84 12.53
N GLY A 33 33.43 -8.49 12.01
CA GLY A 33 34.20 -9.49 12.76
C GLY A 33 33.29 -10.65 13.21
N ASP A 34 33.25 -10.93 14.50
CA ASP A 34 32.39 -12.00 15.07
C ASP A 34 30.97 -11.51 15.43
N PHE A 35 30.67 -10.22 15.22
CA PHE A 35 29.40 -9.62 15.64
C PHE A 35 28.40 -9.53 14.48
N LEU A 36 27.23 -10.13 14.68
CA LEU A 36 26.08 -9.93 13.78
C LEU A 36 25.40 -8.61 14.13
N ILE A 37 25.28 -7.72 13.14
CA ILE A 37 24.59 -6.45 13.27
C ILE A 37 23.10 -6.68 12.93
N PRO A 38 22.17 -6.37 13.85
CA PRO A 38 20.74 -6.51 13.57
C PRO A 38 20.31 -5.67 12.37
N PRO A 39 19.39 -6.15 11.51
CA PRO A 39 18.85 -5.41 10.36
C PRO A 39 18.44 -3.97 10.68
N HIS A 40 17.59 -3.79 11.70
CA HIS A 40 17.11 -2.46 12.10
C HIS A 40 18.25 -1.46 12.34
N ARG A 41 19.37 -1.90 12.94
CA ARG A 41 20.51 -1.03 13.26
C ARG A 41 21.18 -0.49 12.02
N PHE A 42 21.59 -1.35 11.10
CA PHE A 42 22.36 -0.89 9.94
C PHE A 42 21.47 -0.15 8.93
N PHE A 43 20.17 -0.45 8.86
CA PHE A 43 19.22 0.37 8.09
C PHE A 43 18.97 1.75 8.73
N GLU A 44 18.90 1.84 10.07
CA GLU A 44 18.82 3.13 10.77
C GLU A 44 20.09 3.96 10.60
N ASP A 45 21.27 3.33 10.68
CA ASP A 45 22.56 3.98 10.48
C ASP A 45 22.66 4.52 9.04
N ALA A 46 22.31 3.71 8.03
CA ALA A 46 22.30 4.14 6.63
C ALA A 46 21.29 5.27 6.38
N ARG A 47 20.11 5.22 7.00
CA ARG A 47 19.11 6.30 6.93
C ARG A 47 19.63 7.60 7.53
N THR A 48 20.33 7.52 8.66
CA THR A 48 20.90 8.69 9.34
C THR A 48 22.11 9.24 8.58
N GLY A 49 22.89 8.35 7.92
CA GLY A 49 24.05 8.71 7.11
C GLY A 49 23.72 9.23 5.71
N GLY A 50 22.52 8.95 5.19
CA GLY A 50 22.12 9.27 3.82
C GLY A 50 22.46 8.18 2.79
N ASP A 51 22.90 7.02 3.24
CA ASP A 51 23.36 5.90 2.40
C ASP A 51 22.29 4.80 2.23
N LEU A 52 21.04 5.06 2.64
CA LEU A 52 19.94 4.07 2.62
C LEU A 52 19.73 3.45 1.23
N LEU A 53 19.80 4.28 0.19
CA LEU A 53 19.63 3.83 -1.19
C LEU A 53 20.76 2.90 -1.64
N GLU A 54 22.01 3.22 -1.28
CA GLU A 54 23.17 2.39 -1.62
C GLU A 54 23.12 1.06 -0.88
N LEU A 55 22.81 1.09 0.42
CA LEU A 55 22.66 -0.11 1.23
C LEU A 55 21.57 -1.04 0.68
N ASP A 56 20.40 -0.51 0.32
CA ASP A 56 19.30 -1.33 -0.18
C ASP A 56 19.64 -1.91 -1.56
N ALA A 57 20.29 -1.12 -2.42
CA ALA A 57 20.83 -1.61 -3.70
C ALA A 57 21.82 -2.75 -3.52
N ASP A 58 22.69 -2.69 -2.52
CA ASP A 58 23.64 -3.76 -2.18
C ASP A 58 22.95 -5.00 -1.59
N CYS A 59 21.94 -4.81 -0.73
CA CYS A 59 21.10 -5.90 -0.21
C CYS A 59 20.42 -6.66 -1.35
N TRP A 60 19.85 -5.91 -2.29
CA TRP A 60 19.22 -6.43 -3.49
C TRP A 60 20.17 -7.19 -4.38
N ALA A 61 21.30 -6.57 -4.73
CA ALA A 61 22.32 -7.18 -5.58
C ALA A 61 22.86 -8.48 -4.97
N THR A 62 23.13 -8.46 -3.66
CA THR A 62 23.62 -9.63 -2.92
C THR A 62 22.56 -10.74 -2.90
N SER A 63 21.30 -10.42 -2.65
CA SER A 63 20.21 -11.40 -2.61
C SER A 63 19.96 -12.06 -3.96
N LEU A 64 19.93 -11.27 -5.04
CA LEU A 64 19.76 -11.78 -6.39
C LEU A 64 20.95 -12.62 -6.85
N ALA A 65 22.19 -12.20 -6.55
CA ALA A 65 23.39 -12.95 -6.87
C ALA A 65 23.40 -14.31 -6.13
N THR A 66 23.17 -14.28 -4.82
CA THR A 66 23.18 -15.48 -3.98
C THR A 66 22.07 -16.46 -4.41
N ALA A 67 20.85 -15.97 -4.69
CA ALA A 67 19.76 -16.83 -5.17
C ALA A 67 20.11 -17.50 -6.52
N ARG A 68 20.74 -16.76 -7.45
CA ARG A 68 21.19 -17.33 -8.73
C ARG A 68 22.25 -18.41 -8.57
N GLU A 69 23.21 -18.18 -7.68
CA GLU A 69 24.28 -19.15 -7.37
C GLU A 69 23.70 -20.44 -6.77
N GLN A 70 22.69 -20.31 -5.92
CA GLN A 70 22.01 -21.47 -5.30
C GLN A 70 21.00 -22.16 -6.23
N GLY A 71 20.75 -21.60 -7.41
CA GLY A 71 19.93 -22.24 -8.44
C GLY A 71 18.43 -21.95 -8.31
N PHE A 72 18.05 -20.79 -7.76
CA PHE A 72 16.70 -20.26 -7.91
C PHE A 72 16.46 -19.96 -9.39
N ARG A 73 15.41 -20.55 -9.97
CA ARG A 73 15.11 -20.45 -11.42
C ARG A 73 13.65 -20.19 -11.73
N ARG A 74 12.79 -20.19 -10.71
CA ARG A 74 11.35 -20.23 -10.87
C ARG A 74 10.77 -18.86 -10.58
N ALA A 75 9.78 -18.47 -11.36
CA ALA A 75 9.05 -17.23 -11.14
C ALA A 75 8.49 -17.22 -9.72
N HIS A 76 8.63 -16.09 -9.03
CA HIS A 76 8.09 -15.87 -7.69
C HIS A 76 8.59 -16.88 -6.64
N SER A 77 9.75 -17.53 -6.86
CA SER A 77 10.39 -18.38 -5.86
C SER A 77 11.28 -17.61 -4.88
N LEU A 78 11.40 -16.30 -5.08
CA LEU A 78 12.22 -15.39 -4.28
C LEU A 78 11.38 -14.16 -3.91
N LEU A 79 11.27 -13.88 -2.62
CA LEU A 79 10.66 -12.67 -2.08
C LEU A 79 11.79 -11.72 -1.61
N ILE A 80 11.70 -10.44 -1.95
CA ILE A 80 12.70 -9.42 -1.63
C ILE A 80 12.01 -8.13 -1.16
N ASN A 81 12.39 -7.67 0.02
CA ASN A 81 12.00 -6.37 0.58
C ASN A 81 12.61 -5.20 -0.19
N ILE A 82 11.83 -4.14 -0.46
CA ILE A 82 12.35 -2.88 -1.04
C ILE A 82 11.99 -1.67 -0.17
N GLU A 83 12.93 -0.73 -0.06
CA GLU A 83 12.65 0.60 0.48
C GLU A 83 12.07 1.53 -0.60
N PRO A 84 11.10 2.42 -0.28
CA PRO A 84 10.51 3.34 -1.26
C PRO A 84 11.52 4.18 -2.05
N ALA A 85 12.58 4.66 -1.39
CA ALA A 85 13.63 5.46 -2.02
C ALA A 85 14.40 4.65 -3.10
N SER A 86 14.52 3.34 -2.92
CA SER A 86 15.20 2.44 -3.86
C SER A 86 14.39 2.23 -5.12
N PHE A 87 13.07 2.34 -5.02
CA PHE A 87 12.22 2.32 -6.18
C PHE A 87 12.44 3.53 -7.09
N GLU A 88 12.48 4.75 -6.53
CA GLU A 88 12.70 5.99 -7.30
C GLU A 88 14.00 5.94 -8.10
N ALA A 89 15.02 5.28 -7.56
CA ALA A 89 16.30 5.09 -8.23
C ALA A 89 16.27 4.06 -9.38
N GLY A 90 15.11 3.47 -9.68
CA GLY A 90 14.94 2.50 -10.75
C GLY A 90 15.57 1.13 -10.46
N LEU A 91 15.77 0.78 -9.19
CA LEU A 91 16.47 -0.45 -8.81
C LEU A 91 15.80 -1.72 -9.37
N MET A 92 14.47 -1.72 -9.53
CA MET A 92 13.72 -2.83 -10.13
C MET A 92 14.16 -3.13 -11.58
N LEU A 93 14.65 -2.14 -12.33
CA LEU A 93 15.07 -2.31 -13.72
C LEU A 93 16.33 -3.17 -13.81
N ARG A 94 16.99 -3.42 -12.66
CA ARG A 94 18.15 -4.30 -12.53
C ARG A 94 17.74 -5.76 -12.31
N ILE A 95 16.45 -6.06 -12.09
CA ILE A 95 15.95 -7.43 -12.01
C ILE A 95 15.84 -7.99 -13.44
N PRO A 96 16.50 -9.11 -13.75
CA PRO A 96 16.37 -9.73 -15.06
C PRO A 96 14.94 -10.26 -15.26
N PRO A 97 14.34 -9.99 -16.44
CA PRO A 97 12.95 -10.35 -16.72
C PRO A 97 12.70 -11.87 -16.72
N GLU A 98 13.74 -12.68 -16.95
CA GLU A 98 13.65 -14.14 -16.96
C GLU A 98 13.39 -14.79 -15.58
N GLN A 99 13.51 -14.05 -14.47
CA GLN A 99 13.27 -14.56 -13.12
C GLN A 99 12.51 -13.52 -12.30
N PRO A 100 11.19 -13.33 -12.56
CA PRO A 100 10.41 -12.38 -11.79
C PRO A 100 10.38 -12.80 -10.32
N VAL A 101 10.53 -11.82 -9.45
CA VAL A 101 10.49 -12.00 -8.00
C VAL A 101 9.14 -11.55 -7.44
N VAL A 102 8.95 -11.78 -6.15
CA VAL A 102 7.94 -11.08 -5.35
C VAL A 102 8.65 -9.91 -4.68
N ILE A 103 8.11 -8.71 -4.85
CA ILE A 103 8.59 -7.49 -4.19
C ILE A 103 7.73 -7.25 -2.97
N GLU A 104 8.35 -7.19 -1.79
CA GLU A 104 7.68 -6.95 -0.53
C GLU A 104 7.73 -5.47 -0.17
N LEU A 105 6.55 -4.91 0.11
CA LEU A 105 6.35 -3.53 0.50
C LEU A 105 5.85 -3.48 1.93
N THR A 106 6.54 -2.75 2.79
CA THR A 106 6.04 -2.53 4.15
C THR A 106 4.79 -1.65 4.13
N GLU A 107 3.88 -1.86 5.08
CA GLU A 107 2.69 -1.00 5.15
C GLU A 107 3.02 0.48 5.43
N ARG A 108 4.12 0.74 6.16
CA ARG A 108 4.59 2.10 6.47
C ARG A 108 4.98 2.84 5.20
N ALA A 109 5.61 2.15 4.25
CA ALA A 109 5.92 2.70 2.94
C ALA A 109 4.62 3.16 2.26
N LEU A 110 3.60 2.30 2.22
CA LEU A 110 2.31 2.57 1.57
C LEU A 110 1.62 3.82 2.12
N LEU A 111 1.67 3.99 3.45
CA LEU A 111 1.19 5.21 4.10
C LEU A 111 2.08 6.42 3.77
N ALA A 112 3.40 6.26 3.75
CA ALA A 112 4.36 7.35 3.55
C ALA A 112 4.32 7.94 2.13
N ARG A 113 4.15 7.13 1.08
CA ARG A 113 4.19 7.60 -0.31
C ARG A 113 3.22 6.82 -1.21
N PRO A 114 1.90 6.93 -1.00
CA PRO A 114 0.92 6.07 -1.67
C PRO A 114 0.95 6.18 -3.19
N GLY A 115 1.03 7.39 -3.75
CA GLY A 115 1.03 7.60 -5.21
C GLY A 115 2.20 6.95 -5.94
N GLU A 116 3.42 7.24 -5.47
CA GLU A 116 4.66 6.65 -5.98
C GLU A 116 4.63 5.12 -5.90
N LEU A 117 4.15 4.55 -4.79
CA LEU A 117 4.12 3.10 -4.60
C LEU A 117 3.05 2.40 -5.44
N LEU A 118 1.95 3.08 -5.76
CA LEU A 118 0.96 2.56 -6.69
C LEU A 118 1.50 2.52 -8.12
N ALA A 119 2.14 3.61 -8.57
CA ALA A 119 2.80 3.65 -9.88
C ALA A 119 3.92 2.59 -9.97
N MET A 120 4.65 2.39 -8.88
CA MET A 120 5.61 1.30 -8.74
C MET A 120 4.99 -0.07 -8.93
N ALA A 121 3.94 -0.35 -8.17
CA ALA A 121 3.32 -1.66 -8.18
C ALA A 121 2.85 -2.01 -9.60
N ASP A 122 2.29 -1.03 -10.31
CA ASP A 122 1.89 -1.17 -11.71
C ASP A 122 3.09 -1.44 -12.64
N ALA A 123 4.20 -0.69 -12.49
CA ALA A 123 5.41 -0.89 -13.28
C ALA A 123 6.08 -2.24 -13.03
N ALA A 124 6.16 -2.67 -11.78
CA ALA A 124 6.72 -3.96 -11.38
C ALA A 124 5.88 -5.12 -11.94
N ARG A 125 4.54 -5.03 -11.87
CA ARG A 125 3.63 -6.00 -12.49
C ARG A 125 3.76 -6.04 -14.00
N ALA A 126 3.92 -4.89 -14.65
CA ALA A 126 4.17 -4.82 -16.09
C ALA A 126 5.50 -5.52 -16.49
N ALA A 127 6.48 -5.55 -15.57
CA ALA A 127 7.72 -6.31 -15.73
C ALA A 127 7.62 -7.80 -15.34
N GLY A 128 6.43 -8.25 -14.91
CA GLY A 128 6.14 -9.63 -14.51
C GLY A 128 6.43 -9.94 -13.04
N HIS A 129 6.82 -8.96 -12.22
CA HIS A 129 6.99 -9.15 -10.77
C HIS A 129 5.65 -9.17 -10.06
N ALA A 130 5.63 -9.80 -8.90
CA ALA A 130 4.47 -9.80 -8.01
C ALA A 130 4.68 -8.82 -6.85
N ILE A 131 3.59 -8.30 -6.30
CA ILE A 131 3.61 -7.36 -5.18
C ILE A 131 3.04 -8.02 -3.93
N ALA A 132 3.84 -8.02 -2.87
CA ALA A 132 3.43 -8.42 -1.54
C ALA A 132 3.32 -7.19 -0.62
N VAL A 133 2.32 -7.19 0.26
CA VAL A 133 2.28 -6.29 1.42
C VAL A 133 2.79 -7.04 2.63
N ASP A 134 3.84 -6.50 3.24
CA ASP A 134 4.49 -7.05 4.42
C ASP A 134 3.94 -6.42 5.72
N ASP A 135 4.03 -7.18 6.81
CA ASP A 135 3.56 -6.79 8.16
C ASP A 135 2.10 -6.27 8.20
N LEU A 136 1.20 -6.86 7.40
CA LEU A 136 -0.19 -6.39 7.38
C LEU A 136 -0.82 -6.56 8.77
N GLY A 137 -1.43 -5.47 9.25
CA GLY A 137 -2.15 -5.43 10.52
C GLY A 137 -1.35 -4.86 11.69
N ALA A 138 -0.10 -4.46 11.47
CA ALA A 138 0.64 -3.69 12.45
C ALA A 138 0.10 -2.24 12.61
N HIS A 139 -0.54 -1.67 11.59
CA HIS A 139 -1.28 -0.40 11.65
C HIS A 139 -2.64 -0.55 10.94
N ALA A 140 -3.75 -0.15 11.58
CA ALA A 140 -5.09 -0.37 11.00
C ALA A 140 -5.33 0.37 9.67
N ALA A 141 -4.59 1.45 9.41
CA ALA A 141 -4.63 2.24 8.19
C ALA A 141 -4.25 1.46 6.93
N SER A 142 -3.38 0.45 7.06
CA SER A 142 -2.87 -0.32 5.92
C SER A 142 -3.97 -1.13 5.22
N LEU A 143 -4.98 -1.57 5.98
CA LEU A 143 -6.12 -2.31 5.44
C LEU A 143 -6.95 -1.50 4.45
N ALA A 144 -7.08 -0.19 4.66
CA ALA A 144 -7.81 0.67 3.72
C ALA A 144 -7.02 0.97 2.44
N LEU A 145 -5.71 0.73 2.46
CA LEU A 145 -4.83 0.88 1.30
C LEU A 145 -4.71 -0.42 0.48
N LEU A 146 -5.05 -1.58 1.04
CA LEU A 146 -5.07 -2.86 0.31
C LEU A 146 -5.86 -2.81 -1.01
N PRO A 147 -7.09 -2.26 -1.06
CA PRO A 147 -7.84 -2.18 -2.31
C PRO A 147 -7.18 -1.26 -3.34
N LEU A 148 -6.43 -0.25 -2.87
CA LEU A 148 -5.71 0.67 -3.74
C LEU A 148 -4.50 -0.02 -4.36
N LEU A 149 -3.72 -0.75 -3.58
CA LEU A 149 -2.52 -1.45 -4.05
C LEU A 149 -2.83 -2.73 -4.85
N ASP A 150 -3.91 -3.42 -4.50
CA ASP A 150 -4.37 -4.69 -5.08
C ASP A 150 -3.26 -5.77 -5.12
N PRO A 151 -2.62 -6.10 -3.98
CA PRO A 151 -1.44 -6.96 -3.96
C PRO A 151 -1.72 -8.40 -4.37
N ASP A 152 -0.70 -9.07 -4.90
CA ASP A 152 -0.71 -10.51 -5.21
C ASP A 152 -0.65 -11.35 -3.93
N ILE A 153 0.08 -10.83 -2.94
CA ILE A 153 0.38 -11.51 -1.69
C ILE A 153 0.12 -10.57 -0.52
N VAL A 154 -0.50 -11.11 0.53
CA VAL A 154 -0.63 -10.45 1.83
C VAL A 154 0.14 -11.27 2.86
N LYS A 155 1.13 -10.67 3.52
CA LYS A 155 1.85 -11.28 4.64
C LYS A 155 1.26 -10.75 5.95
N LEU A 156 0.82 -11.67 6.81
CA LEU A 156 0.23 -11.35 8.12
C LEU A 156 1.34 -11.25 9.16
N ASP A 157 1.41 -10.10 9.87
CA ASP A 157 2.36 -9.90 10.99
C ASP A 157 2.19 -11.01 12.03
N MET A 158 3.30 -11.49 12.58
CA MET A 158 3.32 -12.58 13.56
C MET A 158 2.37 -12.35 14.74
N ARG A 159 2.13 -11.10 15.16
CA ARG A 159 1.22 -10.75 16.26
C ARG A 159 -0.21 -11.17 15.95
N LEU A 160 -0.66 -11.11 14.69
CA LEU A 160 -2.00 -11.58 14.33
C LEU A 160 -2.15 -13.10 14.51
N VAL A 161 -1.05 -13.82 14.40
CA VAL A 161 -0.98 -15.28 14.50
C VAL A 161 -0.74 -15.73 15.95
N GLN A 162 0.10 -15.01 16.69
CA GLN A 162 0.60 -15.39 18.01
C GLN A 162 -0.17 -14.75 19.17
N ASP A 163 -0.75 -13.55 18.99
CA ASP A 163 -1.45 -12.87 20.07
C ASP A 163 -2.82 -13.50 20.34
N ARG A 164 -3.35 -13.20 21.53
CA ARG A 164 -4.69 -13.64 21.90
C ARG A 164 -5.74 -12.96 21.01
N PRO A 165 -6.80 -13.68 20.61
CA PRO A 165 -7.89 -13.10 19.85
C PRO A 165 -8.44 -11.82 20.50
N SER A 166 -8.61 -10.79 19.70
CA SER A 166 -9.08 -9.46 20.11
C SER A 166 -10.14 -8.93 19.15
N ALA A 167 -10.83 -7.85 19.54
CA ALA A 167 -11.76 -7.15 18.65
C ALA A 167 -11.04 -6.55 17.43
N ASP A 168 -9.78 -6.18 17.58
CA ASP A 168 -8.96 -5.65 16.48
C ASP A 168 -8.61 -6.76 15.48
N LEU A 169 -8.21 -7.95 15.96
CA LEU A 169 -8.00 -9.11 15.08
C LEU A 169 -9.27 -9.45 14.28
N ALA A 170 -10.44 -9.46 14.92
CA ALA A 170 -11.71 -9.70 14.23
C ALA A 170 -12.03 -8.64 13.15
N ARG A 171 -11.65 -7.38 13.39
CA ARG A 171 -11.78 -6.30 12.39
C ARG A 171 -10.84 -6.52 11.21
N ILE A 172 -9.59 -6.87 11.48
CA ILE A 172 -8.57 -7.18 10.46
C ILE A 172 -9.03 -8.37 9.62
N MET A 173 -9.54 -9.43 10.25
CA MET A 173 -10.12 -10.59 9.55
C MET A 173 -11.25 -10.18 8.61
N GLY A 174 -12.22 -9.40 9.08
CA GLY A 174 -13.34 -8.97 8.24
C GLY A 174 -12.90 -8.09 7.06
N ALA A 175 -11.91 -7.24 7.28
CA ALA A 175 -11.31 -6.41 6.23
C ALA A 175 -10.59 -7.26 5.18
N LEU A 176 -9.79 -8.24 5.64
CA LEU A 176 -9.08 -9.18 4.79
C LEU A 176 -10.06 -10.02 3.99
N ASP A 177 -11.05 -10.65 4.63
CA ASP A 177 -12.10 -11.44 3.95
C ASP A 177 -12.81 -10.62 2.87
N ALA A 178 -13.17 -9.36 3.17
CA ALA A 178 -13.80 -8.47 2.21
C ALA A 178 -12.87 -8.11 1.02
N HIS A 179 -11.57 -8.00 1.26
CA HIS A 179 -10.58 -7.78 0.21
C HIS A 179 -10.38 -9.03 -0.65
N LEU A 180 -10.24 -10.21 -0.01
CA LEU A 180 -10.03 -11.49 -0.68
C LEU A 180 -11.25 -11.96 -1.47
N ALA A 181 -12.46 -11.49 -1.13
CA ALA A 181 -13.70 -11.89 -1.77
C ALA A 181 -13.67 -11.68 -3.30
N GLY A 182 -13.60 -12.79 -4.05
CA GLY A 182 -13.57 -12.79 -5.51
C GLY A 182 -12.22 -12.43 -6.12
N ARG A 183 -11.13 -12.42 -5.32
CA ARG A 183 -9.76 -12.17 -5.78
C ARG A 183 -8.88 -13.39 -5.53
N ASP A 184 -7.91 -13.60 -6.41
CA ASP A 184 -6.91 -14.66 -6.27
C ASP A 184 -5.65 -14.11 -5.56
N VAL A 185 -5.78 -13.70 -4.30
CA VAL A 185 -4.67 -13.19 -3.46
C VAL A 185 -4.14 -14.31 -2.56
N VAL A 186 -2.82 -14.46 -2.49
CA VAL A 186 -2.17 -15.44 -1.60
C VAL A 186 -1.93 -14.82 -0.23
N VAL A 187 -2.40 -15.48 0.82
CA VAL A 187 -2.12 -15.08 2.21
C VAL A 187 -0.99 -15.93 2.77
N ILE A 188 0.09 -15.27 3.21
CA ILE A 188 1.24 -15.84 3.91
C ILE A 188 1.13 -15.44 5.39
N ALA A 189 1.14 -16.39 6.32
CA ALA A 189 1.21 -16.10 7.75
C ALA A 189 2.64 -16.22 8.28
N GLU A 190 3.10 -15.20 9.00
CA GLU A 190 4.42 -15.20 9.64
C GLU A 190 4.39 -15.67 11.09
N GLY A 191 5.56 -16.03 11.62
CA GLY A 191 5.71 -16.40 13.03
C GLY A 191 5.00 -17.69 13.43
N ILE A 192 4.84 -18.64 12.51
CA ILE A 192 4.27 -19.96 12.83
C ILE A 192 5.33 -20.80 13.58
N GLU A 193 5.17 -20.89 14.89
CA GLU A 193 6.10 -21.59 15.80
C GLU A 193 5.48 -22.82 16.46
N THR A 194 4.15 -22.89 16.52
CA THR A 194 3.40 -23.97 17.16
C THR A 194 2.23 -24.42 16.29
N ASP A 195 1.68 -25.60 16.58
CA ASP A 195 0.46 -26.08 15.92
C ASP A 195 -0.75 -25.16 16.18
N GLU A 196 -0.78 -24.46 17.32
CA GLU A 196 -1.82 -23.48 17.63
C GLU A 196 -1.71 -22.25 16.71
N HIS A 197 -0.49 -21.75 16.47
CA HIS A 197 -0.24 -20.67 15.50
C HIS A 197 -0.69 -21.10 14.10
N LEU A 198 -0.44 -22.35 13.71
CA LEU A 198 -0.89 -22.89 12.42
C LEU A 198 -2.42 -22.93 12.30
N VAL A 199 -3.13 -23.28 13.38
CA VAL A 199 -4.60 -23.22 13.42
C VAL A 199 -5.10 -21.80 13.21
N THR A 200 -4.51 -20.83 13.94
CA THR A 200 -4.85 -19.41 13.79
C THR A 200 -4.57 -18.92 12.37
N ALA A 201 -3.38 -19.18 11.84
CA ALA A 201 -2.99 -18.80 10.47
C ALA A 201 -4.00 -19.29 9.42
N ARG A 202 -4.40 -20.57 9.48
CA ARG A 202 -5.42 -21.13 8.58
C ARG A 202 -6.79 -20.50 8.77
N ALA A 203 -7.16 -20.16 10.01
CA ALA A 203 -8.42 -19.47 10.31
C ALA A 203 -8.44 -18.04 9.75
N LEU A 204 -7.28 -17.40 9.62
CA LEU A 204 -7.10 -16.10 8.97
C LEU A 204 -7.04 -16.19 7.43
N GLY A 205 -7.25 -17.39 6.86
CA GLY A 205 -7.22 -17.60 5.41
C GLY A 205 -5.83 -17.85 4.83
N ALA A 206 -4.79 -18.00 5.66
CA ALA A 206 -3.45 -18.31 5.18
C ALA A 206 -3.39 -19.66 4.46
N THR A 207 -2.86 -19.65 3.24
CA THR A 207 -2.56 -20.86 2.46
C THR A 207 -1.08 -21.20 2.50
N HIS A 208 -0.25 -20.20 2.79
CA HIS A 208 1.19 -20.29 2.90
C HIS A 208 1.64 -19.72 4.24
N GLY A 209 2.87 -20.02 4.65
CA GLY A 209 3.40 -19.43 5.88
C GLY A 209 4.90 -19.61 6.07
N GLN A 210 5.40 -18.92 7.09
CA GLN A 210 6.80 -18.89 7.50
C GLN A 210 6.88 -18.97 9.02
N GLY A 211 7.91 -19.64 9.53
CA GLY A 211 8.15 -19.69 10.97
C GLY A 211 9.00 -20.88 11.38
N TRP A 212 9.42 -20.88 12.65
CA TRP A 212 10.36 -21.86 13.17
C TRP A 212 9.78 -23.27 13.30
N LEU A 213 8.45 -23.43 13.23
CA LEU A 213 7.82 -24.74 13.09
C LEU A 213 8.32 -25.47 11.83
N TYR A 214 8.65 -24.71 10.77
CA TYR A 214 9.15 -25.24 9.51
C TYR A 214 10.67 -25.13 9.42
N SER A 215 11.21 -23.91 9.50
CA SER A 215 12.65 -23.67 9.49
C SER A 215 12.98 -22.24 9.90
N ALA A 216 14.12 -22.07 10.56
CA ALA A 216 14.79 -20.78 10.64
C ALA A 216 15.40 -20.38 9.28
N ALA A 217 15.79 -19.11 9.15
CA ALA A 217 16.51 -18.62 7.98
C ALA A 217 17.89 -19.29 7.86
N MET A 218 18.26 -19.69 6.64
CA MET A 218 19.46 -20.47 6.37
C MET A 218 20.24 -19.93 5.19
N ARG A 219 21.57 -20.04 5.22
CA ARG A 219 22.42 -19.59 4.12
C ARG A 219 22.25 -20.49 2.90
N ASP A 220 22.39 -21.80 3.07
CA ASP A 220 22.36 -22.75 1.97
C ASP A 220 20.94 -23.32 1.82
N VAL A 221 20.37 -23.21 0.61
CA VAL A 221 19.03 -23.69 0.26
C VAL A 221 19.13 -24.99 -0.52
N PRO A 222 18.89 -26.16 0.10
CA PRO A 222 18.85 -27.42 -0.61
C PRO A 222 17.76 -27.41 -1.67
N HIS A 223 18.08 -27.93 -2.86
CA HIS A 223 17.10 -28.16 -3.92
C HIS A 223 16.34 -26.92 -4.42
N ALA A 224 16.91 -25.71 -4.33
CA ALA A 224 16.28 -24.47 -4.81
C ALA A 224 15.73 -24.54 -6.26
N GLY A 225 16.36 -25.34 -7.13
CA GLY A 225 15.88 -25.58 -8.50
C GLY A 225 14.54 -26.34 -8.61
N ARG A 226 14.02 -26.89 -7.51
CA ARG A 226 12.74 -27.62 -7.44
C ARG A 226 11.57 -26.77 -6.92
N LEU A 227 11.83 -25.54 -6.49
CA LEU A 227 10.79 -24.64 -5.99
C LEU A 227 9.69 -24.46 -7.03
N SER A 228 8.43 -24.42 -6.61
CA SER A 228 7.32 -24.14 -7.51
C SER A 228 7.16 -22.65 -7.78
N GLY A 229 7.66 -21.79 -6.89
CA GLY A 229 7.22 -20.41 -6.78
C GLY A 229 5.90 -20.31 -6.05
N VAL A 230 5.59 -19.12 -5.53
CA VAL A 230 4.25 -18.83 -4.99
C VAL A 230 3.24 -18.91 -6.15
N PRO A 231 2.13 -19.67 -6.01
CA PRO A 231 1.18 -19.90 -7.10
C PRO A 231 0.27 -18.70 -7.30
N LEU A 232 0.75 -17.71 -8.05
CA LEU A 232 0.00 -16.49 -8.35
C LEU A 232 -0.86 -16.68 -9.60
N ARG A 233 -2.11 -16.20 -9.54
CA ARG A 233 -3.00 -16.11 -10.70
C ARG A 233 -3.01 -14.66 -11.14
N SER A 234 -2.48 -14.39 -12.33
CA SER A 234 -2.45 -13.04 -12.89
C SER A 234 -3.89 -12.58 -13.19
N SER A 235 -4.52 -11.91 -12.23
CA SER A 235 -5.84 -11.29 -12.39
C SER A 235 -5.81 -9.87 -11.84
N HIS A 236 -4.87 -9.05 -12.29
CA HIS A 236 -4.89 -7.64 -11.95
C HIS A 236 -5.96 -6.93 -12.76
N VAL A 237 -6.66 -6.01 -12.09
CA VAL A 237 -7.35 -4.95 -12.81
C VAL A 237 -6.24 -4.15 -13.51
N THR A 238 -6.11 -4.28 -14.84
CA THR A 238 -5.29 -3.36 -15.63
C THR A 238 -5.66 -1.95 -15.22
N SER A 239 -4.72 -1.20 -14.66
CA SER A 239 -4.97 0.18 -14.25
C SER A 239 -5.49 0.93 -15.48
N ALA A 240 -6.65 1.56 -15.31
CA ALA A 240 -7.18 2.47 -16.32
C ALA A 240 -6.09 3.53 -16.62
N PRO A 241 -5.95 4.00 -17.87
CA PRO A 241 -4.94 5.00 -18.18
C PRO A 241 -5.07 6.21 -17.24
N LEU A 242 -3.96 6.52 -16.56
CA LEU A 242 -3.76 7.47 -15.45
C LEU A 242 -4.01 8.96 -15.82
N ALA A 243 -4.96 9.27 -16.69
CA ALA A 243 -5.21 10.63 -17.17
C ALA A 243 -6.59 11.19 -16.81
N ARG A 244 -7.39 10.44 -16.03
CA ARG A 244 -8.77 10.84 -15.70
C ARG A 244 -8.86 11.40 -14.30
N THR A 245 -9.73 12.38 -14.07
CA THR A 245 -10.05 12.87 -12.72
C THR A 245 -11.06 11.98 -12.00
N PRO A 246 -11.25 12.11 -10.68
CA PRO A 246 -12.30 11.40 -9.95
C PRO A 246 -13.68 11.64 -10.56
N TYR A 247 -13.99 12.90 -10.93
CA TYR A 247 -15.27 13.21 -11.56
C TYR A 247 -15.45 12.45 -12.87
N GLU A 248 -14.44 12.40 -13.74
CA GLU A 248 -14.51 11.67 -14.99
C GLU A 248 -14.69 10.16 -14.78
N VAL A 249 -13.94 9.58 -13.83
CA VAL A 249 -14.01 8.16 -13.47
C VAL A 249 -15.43 7.78 -13.05
N VAL A 250 -16.02 8.55 -12.12
CA VAL A 250 -17.34 8.24 -11.55
C VAL A 250 -18.47 8.59 -12.53
N SER A 251 -18.42 9.76 -13.17
CA SER A 251 -19.48 10.24 -14.07
C SER A 251 -19.63 9.41 -15.36
N ALA A 252 -18.61 8.62 -15.72
CA ALA A 252 -18.72 7.65 -16.81
C ALA A 252 -19.68 6.49 -16.51
N ARG A 253 -19.97 6.23 -15.23
CA ARG A 253 -20.77 5.07 -14.77
C ARG A 253 -21.97 5.46 -13.91
N VAL A 254 -21.95 6.66 -13.33
CA VAL A 254 -22.99 7.18 -12.44
C VAL A 254 -23.56 8.47 -13.00
N GLU A 255 -24.88 8.55 -13.12
CA GLU A 255 -25.57 9.75 -13.61
C GLU A 255 -25.31 10.96 -12.69
N THR A 256 -24.87 12.06 -13.27
CA THR A 256 -24.62 13.31 -12.54
C THR A 256 -25.88 14.16 -12.41
N LYS A 257 -26.03 14.87 -11.29
CA LYS A 257 -27.19 15.70 -10.96
C LYS A 257 -26.77 17.15 -10.70
N PRO A 258 -27.60 18.13 -11.07
CA PRO A 258 -27.35 19.52 -10.67
C PRO A 258 -27.51 19.66 -9.15
N SER A 259 -26.68 20.49 -8.53
CA SER A 259 -26.76 20.87 -7.13
C SER A 259 -26.10 22.22 -6.90
N HIS A 260 -26.30 22.77 -5.70
CA HIS A 260 -25.65 23.97 -5.21
C HIS A 260 -24.63 23.62 -4.12
N ARG A 261 -23.70 24.54 -3.87
CA ARG A 261 -22.57 24.40 -2.94
C ARG A 261 -22.98 23.96 -1.53
N ASP A 262 -24.01 24.56 -0.94
CA ASP A 262 -24.37 24.28 0.47
C ASP A 262 -24.75 22.81 0.70
N LEU A 263 -25.47 22.19 -0.22
CA LEU A 263 -25.80 20.77 -0.14
C LEU A 263 -24.53 19.91 -0.25
N LEU A 264 -23.64 20.21 -1.19
CA LEU A 264 -22.39 19.48 -1.36
C LEU A 264 -21.51 19.57 -0.11
N VAL A 265 -21.42 20.74 0.53
CA VAL A 265 -20.71 20.91 1.80
C VAL A 265 -21.29 20.00 2.88
N GLN A 266 -22.63 19.89 3.02
CA GLN A 266 -23.22 19.01 4.03
C GLN A 266 -22.99 17.52 3.72
N MET A 267 -23.03 17.13 2.44
CA MET A 267 -22.70 15.76 2.03
C MET A 267 -21.23 15.42 2.33
N SER A 268 -20.32 16.35 2.04
CA SER A 268 -18.90 16.27 2.37
C SER A 268 -18.67 16.07 3.87
N VAL A 269 -19.28 16.92 4.71
CA VAL A 269 -19.21 16.83 6.18
C VAL A 269 -19.72 15.48 6.68
N PHE A 270 -20.78 14.94 6.09
CA PHE A 270 -21.30 13.62 6.46
C PHE A 270 -20.30 12.50 6.14
N LEU A 271 -19.66 12.52 4.97
CA LEU A 271 -18.64 11.53 4.60
C LEU A 271 -17.38 11.64 5.48
N GLU A 272 -16.94 12.87 5.77
CA GLU A 272 -15.84 13.16 6.70
C GLU A 272 -16.14 12.60 8.11
N ALA A 273 -17.35 12.82 8.63
CA ALA A 273 -17.76 12.27 9.92
C ALA A 273 -17.79 10.72 9.92
N ARG A 274 -18.17 10.10 8.80
CA ARG A 274 -18.13 8.64 8.63
C ARG A 274 -16.70 8.12 8.65
N ALA A 275 -15.77 8.79 7.95
CA ALA A 275 -14.35 8.46 7.96
C ALA A 275 -13.77 8.52 9.38
N ARG A 276 -14.06 9.61 10.10
CA ARG A 276 -13.62 9.82 11.48
C ARG A 276 -14.07 8.72 12.44
N THR A 277 -15.29 8.22 12.26
CA THR A 277 -15.82 7.10 13.07
C THR A 277 -15.01 5.81 12.88
N SER A 278 -14.40 5.62 11.71
CA SER A 278 -13.51 4.50 11.41
C SER A 278 -12.07 4.71 11.88
N GLY A 279 -11.73 5.93 12.33
CA GLY A 279 -10.44 6.27 12.94
C GLY A 279 -9.26 5.96 12.03
N ASP A 280 -8.23 5.34 12.61
CA ASP A 280 -6.95 5.05 11.97
C ASP A 280 -7.07 4.12 10.75
N SER A 281 -8.21 3.44 10.56
CA SER A 281 -8.49 2.64 9.37
C SER A 281 -9.06 3.42 8.18
N ALA A 282 -9.17 4.75 8.27
CA ALA A 282 -9.74 5.57 7.20
C ALA A 282 -8.68 6.25 6.32
N VAL A 283 -8.93 6.23 5.01
CA VAL A 283 -8.27 7.03 3.99
C VAL A 283 -9.26 8.08 3.48
N VAL A 284 -8.88 9.35 3.54
CA VAL A 284 -9.65 10.49 3.03
C VAL A 284 -8.82 11.25 2.01
N LEU A 285 -9.35 11.39 0.80
CA LEU A 285 -8.74 12.18 -0.27
C LEU A 285 -9.73 13.28 -0.66
N ALA A 286 -9.27 14.53 -0.72
CA ALA A 286 -10.16 15.65 -1.03
C ALA A 286 -9.51 16.70 -1.91
N THR A 287 -10.28 17.28 -2.83
CA THR A 287 -9.87 18.42 -3.65
C THR A 287 -10.60 19.68 -3.17
N PHE A 288 -9.87 20.80 -3.12
CA PHE A 288 -10.39 22.10 -2.70
C PHE A 288 -10.40 23.15 -3.80
N GLN A 289 -9.94 22.80 -5.01
CA GLN A 289 -9.69 23.69 -6.14
C GLN A 289 -8.61 24.74 -5.84
N GLU A 290 -8.87 25.67 -4.91
CA GLU A 290 -7.94 26.68 -4.40
C GLU A 290 -7.82 26.63 -2.88
N SER A 291 -6.64 26.94 -2.35
CA SER A 291 -6.42 26.96 -0.89
C SER A 291 -7.23 28.02 -0.15
N THR A 292 -7.68 29.06 -0.87
CA THR A 292 -8.58 30.12 -0.37
C THR A 292 -9.98 29.61 -0.04
N ASN A 293 -10.38 28.46 -0.59
CA ASN A 293 -11.67 27.82 -0.29
C ASN A 293 -11.71 27.14 1.08
N ILE A 294 -10.57 27.08 1.78
CA ILE A 294 -10.47 26.46 3.10
C ILE A 294 -10.94 27.45 4.15
N SER A 295 -12.22 27.31 4.52
CA SER A 295 -12.80 28.06 5.63
C SER A 295 -12.20 27.64 6.98
N PRO A 296 -12.30 28.47 8.05
CA PRO A 296 -11.88 28.08 9.40
C PRO A 296 -12.52 26.76 9.88
N ALA A 297 -13.80 26.54 9.55
CA ALA A 297 -14.47 25.30 9.88
C ALA A 297 -13.89 24.09 9.12
N THR A 298 -13.48 24.27 7.85
CA THR A 298 -12.81 23.21 7.08
C THR A 298 -11.43 22.92 7.65
N PHE A 299 -10.69 23.95 8.05
CA PHE A 299 -9.40 23.80 8.70
C PHE A 299 -9.50 22.96 9.99
N GLU A 300 -10.47 23.27 10.88
CA GLU A 300 -10.70 22.49 12.10
C GLU A 300 -11.00 21.02 11.79
N ARG A 301 -11.95 20.76 10.87
CA ARG A 301 -12.31 19.38 10.50
C ARG A 301 -11.14 18.60 9.92
N TYR A 302 -10.34 19.19 9.04
CA TYR A 302 -9.19 18.50 8.44
C TYR A 302 -8.05 18.30 9.45
N THR A 303 -7.94 19.16 10.44
CA THR A 303 -7.01 18.96 11.57
C THR A 303 -7.43 17.74 12.40
N GLU A 304 -8.72 17.61 12.71
CA GLU A 304 -9.26 16.44 13.42
C GLU A 304 -9.11 15.15 12.58
N LEU A 305 -9.47 15.20 11.30
CA LEU A 305 -9.32 14.06 10.40
C LEU A 305 -7.86 13.61 10.29
N ALA A 306 -6.92 14.54 10.11
CA ALA A 306 -5.50 14.20 9.98
C ALA A 306 -4.91 13.63 11.28
N ALA A 307 -5.47 13.97 12.44
CA ALA A 307 -5.05 13.44 13.72
C ALA A 307 -5.63 12.03 14.00
N GLU A 308 -6.83 11.72 13.49
CA GLU A 308 -7.55 10.48 13.79
C GLU A 308 -7.48 9.44 12.67
N CYS A 309 -7.41 9.85 11.40
CA CYS A 309 -7.44 8.97 10.24
C CYS A 309 -6.05 8.46 9.84
N GLY A 310 -6.01 7.29 9.22
CA GLY A 310 -4.77 6.67 8.77
C GLY A 310 -4.05 7.46 7.66
N LEU A 311 -4.82 8.04 6.74
CA LEU A 311 -4.30 8.89 5.68
C LEU A 311 -5.31 9.98 5.31
N VAL A 312 -4.87 11.23 5.34
CA VAL A 312 -5.64 12.37 4.82
C VAL A 312 -4.80 13.12 3.81
N VAL A 313 -5.31 13.24 2.59
CA VAL A 313 -4.65 13.96 1.48
C VAL A 313 -5.57 15.04 0.94
N ALA A 314 -5.05 16.25 0.86
CA ALA A 314 -5.72 17.43 0.36
C ALA A 314 -5.02 17.94 -0.91
N TYR A 315 -5.79 18.20 -1.95
CA TYR A 315 -5.31 18.76 -3.22
C TYR A 315 -5.86 20.18 -3.37
N ALA A 316 -4.98 21.17 -3.58
CA ALA A 316 -5.39 22.55 -3.77
C ALA A 316 -4.37 23.36 -4.58
N LYS A 317 -4.83 24.36 -5.33
CA LYS A 317 -3.97 25.38 -5.91
C LYS A 317 -3.48 26.37 -4.85
N GLY A 318 -2.18 26.72 -4.89
CA GLY A 318 -1.59 27.76 -4.06
C GLY A 318 -1.54 27.39 -2.59
N VAL A 319 -0.81 26.32 -2.24
CA VAL A 319 -0.71 25.75 -0.89
C VAL A 319 -0.55 26.83 0.19
N SER A 320 -1.52 26.91 1.11
CA SER A 320 -1.52 27.91 2.18
C SER A 320 -0.92 27.37 3.48
N PRO A 321 -0.31 28.22 4.33
CA PRO A 321 0.17 27.81 5.65
C PRO A 321 -0.93 27.21 6.52
N ALA A 322 -2.18 27.66 6.36
CA ALA A 322 -3.32 27.11 7.07
C ALA A 322 -3.59 25.66 6.64
N LEU A 323 -3.59 25.36 5.34
CA LEU A 323 -3.80 23.99 4.88
C LEU A 323 -2.68 23.06 5.37
N LEU A 324 -1.42 23.51 5.32
CA LEU A 324 -0.29 22.75 5.87
C LEU A 324 -0.42 22.51 7.39
N ALA A 325 -0.95 23.48 8.12
CA ALA A 325 -1.10 23.39 9.57
C ALA A 325 -2.19 22.39 10.02
N THR A 326 -3.01 21.87 9.09
CA THR A 326 -3.97 20.80 9.40
C THR A 326 -3.29 19.47 9.73
N GLY A 327 -2.03 19.27 9.31
CA GLY A 327 -1.36 17.97 9.40
C GLY A 327 -1.77 16.98 8.31
N ALA A 328 -2.76 17.33 7.46
CA ALA A 328 -3.02 16.58 6.24
C ALA A 328 -1.84 16.68 5.28
N ARG A 329 -1.69 15.68 4.41
CA ARG A 329 -0.74 15.76 3.30
C ARG A 329 -1.32 16.65 2.23
N VAL A 330 -0.52 17.56 1.72
CA VAL A 330 -0.99 18.57 0.78
C VAL A 330 -0.26 18.41 -0.54
N HIS A 331 -1.01 18.27 -1.62
CA HIS A 331 -0.50 18.29 -2.98
C HIS A 331 -0.96 19.57 -3.68
N GLU A 332 0.00 20.26 -4.29
CA GLU A 332 -0.29 21.44 -5.10
C GLU A 332 -0.85 21.00 -6.45
N ILE A 333 -1.99 21.58 -6.83
CA ILE A 333 -2.57 21.39 -8.17
C ILE A 333 -1.89 22.38 -9.12
N GLY A 334 -1.29 21.86 -10.20
CA GLY A 334 -0.62 22.65 -11.23
C GLY A 334 -1.57 23.51 -12.06
N GLU A 335 -1.03 24.53 -12.75
CA GLU A 335 -1.83 25.34 -13.67
C GLU A 335 -2.34 24.49 -14.85
N GLY A 336 -3.64 24.53 -15.11
CA GLY A 336 -4.26 23.80 -16.21
C GLY A 336 -4.61 22.33 -15.90
N ASP A 337 -4.39 21.86 -14.66
CA ASP A 337 -4.90 20.55 -14.22
C ASP A 337 -6.43 20.60 -14.11
N PRO A 338 -7.16 19.65 -14.72
CA PRO A 338 -8.62 19.57 -14.60
C PRO A 338 -9.15 19.48 -13.16
N LEU A 339 -8.34 19.05 -12.19
CA LEU A 339 -8.72 19.04 -10.76
C LEU A 339 -9.05 20.44 -10.21
N LEU A 340 -8.62 21.52 -10.88
CA LEU A 340 -8.99 22.90 -10.51
C LEU A 340 -10.50 23.16 -10.65
N GLU A 341 -11.20 22.38 -11.47
CA GLU A 341 -12.65 22.51 -11.70
C GLU A 341 -13.46 21.59 -10.80
N GLU A 342 -12.80 20.76 -9.99
CA GLU A 342 -13.43 19.65 -9.26
C GLU A 342 -13.37 19.81 -7.74
N TRP A 343 -14.49 19.46 -7.11
CA TRP A 343 -14.61 19.24 -5.68
C TRP A 343 -14.97 17.78 -5.44
N ASP A 344 -13.98 17.03 -5.02
CA ASP A 344 -14.10 15.60 -4.74
C ASP A 344 -13.79 15.31 -3.29
N ILE A 345 -14.52 14.34 -2.73
CA ILE A 345 -14.21 13.69 -1.46
C ILE A 345 -14.35 12.20 -1.65
N VAL A 346 -13.23 11.49 -1.44
CA VAL A 346 -13.15 10.04 -1.50
C VAL A 346 -12.82 9.52 -0.11
N VAL A 347 -13.68 8.66 0.41
CA VAL A 347 -13.51 7.98 1.70
C VAL A 347 -13.42 6.48 1.48
N LEU A 348 -12.33 5.89 1.97
CA LEU A 348 -12.10 4.45 1.96
C LEU A 348 -11.79 3.97 3.37
N THR A 349 -12.52 2.96 3.82
CA THR A 349 -12.23 2.21 5.05
C THR A 349 -12.27 0.71 4.72
N ALA A 350 -11.97 -0.16 5.67
CA ALA A 350 -12.13 -1.60 5.50
C ALA A 350 -13.56 -2.01 5.08
N ASP A 351 -14.58 -1.40 5.68
CA ASP A 351 -16.00 -1.79 5.58
C ASP A 351 -16.87 -0.78 4.81
N PHE A 352 -16.34 0.39 4.47
CA PHE A 352 -17.05 1.48 3.83
C PHE A 352 -16.24 2.07 2.67
N ALA A 353 -16.96 2.53 1.64
CA ALA A 353 -16.40 3.25 0.53
C ALA A 353 -17.43 4.27 0.04
N ALA A 354 -16.99 5.50 -0.22
CA ALA A 354 -17.80 6.51 -0.86
C ALA A 354 -16.93 7.47 -1.67
N ALA A 355 -17.43 7.90 -2.83
CA ALA A 355 -16.86 9.01 -3.58
C ALA A 355 -17.99 10.00 -3.90
N LEU A 356 -17.89 11.20 -3.34
CA LEU A 356 -18.64 12.37 -3.76
C LEU A 356 -17.75 13.14 -4.73
N VAL A 357 -18.16 13.24 -5.98
CA VAL A 357 -17.43 14.01 -6.99
C VAL A 357 -18.32 15.11 -7.51
N ALA A 358 -17.76 16.30 -7.70
CA ALA A 358 -18.49 17.43 -8.23
C ALA A 358 -17.60 18.26 -9.14
N ARG A 359 -18.18 18.76 -10.23
CA ARG A 359 -17.52 19.71 -11.11
C ARG A 359 -18.37 20.95 -11.24
N GLU A 360 -17.74 22.10 -11.17
CA GLU A 360 -18.41 23.37 -11.33
C GLU A 360 -18.91 23.55 -12.77
N SER A 361 -20.15 24.03 -12.92
CA SER A 361 -20.76 24.22 -14.24
C SER A 361 -20.35 25.54 -14.89
N ASP A 362 -19.99 26.54 -14.08
CA ASP A 362 -19.51 27.86 -14.50
C ASP A 362 -18.54 28.45 -13.45
N PRO A 363 -17.22 28.42 -13.70
CA PRO A 363 -16.20 28.96 -12.78
C PRO A 363 -16.34 30.47 -12.48
N SER A 364 -17.12 31.22 -13.27
CA SER A 364 -17.27 32.67 -13.05
C SER A 364 -18.21 33.04 -11.88
N HIS A 365 -18.86 32.05 -11.24
CA HIS A 365 -19.87 32.24 -10.19
C HIS A 365 -19.61 31.47 -8.88
N HIS A 366 -18.33 31.26 -8.50
CA HIS A 366 -17.87 30.45 -7.35
C HIS A 366 -18.66 30.61 -6.03
N GLU A 367 -19.09 31.82 -5.65
CA GLU A 367 -19.81 32.05 -4.38
C GLU A 367 -21.25 31.48 -4.37
N LYS A 368 -21.84 31.22 -5.55
CA LYS A 368 -23.19 30.63 -5.72
C LYS A 368 -23.18 29.37 -6.60
N GLY A 369 -22.00 28.83 -6.90
CA GLY A 369 -21.74 27.93 -8.02
C GLY A 369 -22.78 26.82 -8.20
N ASP A 370 -23.27 26.69 -9.43
CA ASP A 370 -24.04 25.53 -9.87
C ASP A 370 -23.08 24.39 -10.17
N TYR A 371 -23.22 23.28 -9.46
CA TYR A 371 -22.38 22.10 -9.63
C TYR A 371 -23.16 21.00 -10.32
N ARG A 372 -22.45 20.15 -11.05
CA ARG A 372 -22.91 18.80 -11.34
C ARG A 372 -22.15 17.85 -10.44
N PHE A 373 -22.84 16.95 -9.76
CA PHE A 373 -22.22 16.00 -8.84
C PHE A 373 -22.70 14.57 -9.07
N ALA A 374 -21.91 13.61 -8.61
CA ALA A 374 -22.31 12.21 -8.44
C ALA A 374 -21.83 11.70 -7.07
N LEU A 375 -22.60 10.81 -6.48
CA LEU A 375 -22.23 10.07 -5.26
C LEU A 375 -22.31 8.59 -5.55
N THR A 376 -21.26 7.85 -5.25
CA THR A 376 -21.23 6.38 -5.35
C THR A 376 -20.70 5.75 -4.07
N HIS A 377 -21.22 4.56 -3.76
CA HIS A 377 -20.74 3.68 -2.69
C HIS A 377 -20.19 2.36 -3.26
N GLU A 378 -20.11 2.23 -4.59
CA GLU A 378 -19.56 1.04 -5.23
C GLU A 378 -18.05 1.01 -5.03
N ARG A 379 -17.59 0.12 -4.15
CA ARG A 379 -16.19 0.06 -3.70
C ARG A 379 -15.17 0.04 -4.85
N ALA A 380 -15.42 -0.73 -5.91
CA ALA A 380 -14.53 -0.81 -7.07
C ALA A 380 -14.36 0.56 -7.76
N LEU A 381 -15.48 1.29 -7.94
CA LEU A 381 -15.46 2.61 -8.56
C LEU A 381 -14.84 3.68 -7.64
N VAL A 382 -15.08 3.60 -6.33
CA VAL A 382 -14.44 4.48 -5.33
C VAL A 382 -12.93 4.28 -5.32
N VAL A 383 -12.46 3.04 -5.39
CA VAL A 383 -11.02 2.72 -5.50
C VAL A 383 -10.42 3.29 -6.77
N GLU A 384 -11.09 3.18 -7.92
CA GLU A 384 -10.63 3.80 -9.18
C GLU A 384 -10.52 5.33 -9.05
N ALA A 385 -11.51 5.98 -8.44
CA ALA A 385 -11.49 7.42 -8.18
C ALA A 385 -10.33 7.82 -7.24
N ALA A 386 -10.12 7.08 -6.15
CA ALA A 386 -9.00 7.31 -5.24
C ALA A 386 -7.64 7.12 -5.92
N ARG A 387 -7.45 6.05 -6.70
CA ARG A 387 -6.23 5.84 -7.49
C ARG A 387 -5.98 7.00 -8.46
N SER A 388 -7.02 7.61 -9.02
CA SER A 388 -6.88 8.75 -9.92
C SER A 388 -6.39 10.04 -9.25
N LEU A 389 -6.64 10.22 -7.94
CA LEU A 389 -6.06 11.32 -7.16
C LEU A 389 -4.63 11.02 -6.74
N LEU A 390 -4.38 9.78 -6.30
CA LEU A 390 -3.07 9.37 -5.82
C LEU A 390 -2.05 9.19 -6.94
N ALA A 391 -2.50 8.95 -8.17
CA ALA A 391 -1.65 8.94 -9.35
C ALA A 391 -0.84 10.24 -9.44
N ASP A 392 0.47 10.12 -9.64
CA ASP A 392 1.35 11.28 -9.75
C ASP A 392 0.99 12.09 -11.00
N ARG A 393 0.47 13.30 -10.79
CA ARG A 393 0.09 14.27 -11.83
C ARG A 393 1.26 15.23 -12.01
N ALA A 394 2.25 14.79 -12.78
CA ALA A 394 3.45 15.56 -13.11
C ALA A 394 3.18 16.75 -14.04
#